data_AF-A0A7S0L827-F1
#
_entry.id   AF-A0A7S0L827-F1
#
_cell.length_a   1.000
_cell.length_b   1.000
_cell.length_c   1.000
_cell.angle_alpha   90.00
_cell.angle_beta   90.00
_cell.angle_gamma   90.00
#
_symmetry.space_group_name_H-M   'P 1'
#
loop_
_entity.id
_entity.type
_entity.pdbx_description
1 polymer ?
#
loop_
_entity_poly.entity_id
_entity_poly.type
_entity_poly.pdbx_seq_one_letter_code
_entity_poly.pdbx_strand_id
1 'polypeptide(L)'
;CGTPIIDSEKETITIAFSTRNLLLTAWRQQRFGFPSILQVDCTHRLVLEGHMCMLFGTVDAGQHFHIIDNGLCDKEDEAAHKHIFRALKTEVERVVREHIENQ
;
A
#
# COMPACT_ATOMS: atom_id res chain seq x y z
N CYS A 1 -4.66 8.33 -0.56
CA CYS A 1 -3.41 7.81 -1.15
C CYS A 1 -3.02 8.73 -2.28
N GLY A 2 -1.71 9.04 -2.38
CA GLY A 2 -1.16 10.17 -3.13
C GLY A 2 -1.52 10.24 -4.63
N THR A 3 -1.02 11.28 -5.31
CA THR A 3 -1.38 11.56 -6.70
C THR A 3 -0.95 10.42 -7.66
N PRO A 4 -1.84 9.97 -8.55
CA PRO A 4 -1.48 8.98 -9.58
C PRO A 4 -0.47 9.56 -10.58
N ILE A 5 0.42 8.70 -11.09
CA ILE A 5 1.24 8.97 -12.27
C ILE A 5 0.50 8.35 -13.46
N ILE A 6 0.15 9.16 -14.46
CA ILE A 6 -0.60 8.72 -15.63
C ILE A 6 0.22 9.02 -16.88
N ASP A 7 0.44 8.00 -17.71
CA ASP A 7 0.99 8.14 -19.05
C ASP A 7 -0.14 7.88 -20.06
N SER A 8 -0.73 8.95 -20.59
CA SER A 8 -1.85 8.85 -21.53
C SER A 8 -1.48 8.32 -22.90
N GLU A 9 -0.20 8.42 -23.30
CA GLU A 9 0.26 7.91 -24.60
C GLU A 9 0.45 6.39 -24.56
N LYS A 10 0.91 5.87 -23.41
CA LYS A 10 1.08 4.42 -23.20
C LYS A 10 -0.15 3.75 -22.57
N GLU A 11 -1.18 4.53 -22.26
CA GLU A 11 -2.38 4.07 -21.55
C GLU A 11 -2.06 3.40 -20.20
N THR A 12 -1.05 3.92 -19.49
CA THR A 12 -0.61 3.34 -18.21
C THR A 12 -0.83 4.25 -17.00
N ILE A 13 -1.04 3.63 -15.83
CA ILE A 13 -1.20 4.30 -14.54
C ILE A 13 -0.39 3.63 -13.45
N THR A 14 0.25 4.47 -12.62
CA THR A 14 0.87 4.07 -11.36
C THR A 14 0.21 4.81 -10.20
N ILE A 15 -0.50 4.08 -9.34
CA ILE A 15 -1.34 4.64 -8.27
C ILE A 15 -1.31 3.75 -7.02
N ALA A 16 -1.35 4.37 -5.85
CA ALA A 16 -1.62 3.70 -4.58
C ALA A 16 -3.07 3.98 -4.17
N PHE A 17 -3.81 2.99 -3.70
CA PHE A 17 -5.16 3.19 -3.18
C PHE A 17 -5.46 2.27 -1.99
N SER A 18 -6.10 2.87 -1.01
CA SER A 18 -6.55 2.20 0.20
C SER A 18 -7.74 2.92 0.80
N THR A 19 -8.40 2.25 1.74
CA THR A 19 -9.44 2.84 2.57
C THR A 19 -8.85 3.26 3.91
N ARG A 20 -9.49 4.24 4.56
CA ARG A 20 -9.12 4.64 5.93
C ARG A 20 -9.03 3.46 6.89
N ASN A 21 -9.91 2.46 6.74
CA ASN A 21 -9.92 1.29 7.60
C ASN A 21 -8.68 0.40 7.42
N LEU A 22 -8.24 0.20 6.18
CA LEU A 22 -7.05 -0.59 5.85
C LEU A 22 -5.77 0.14 6.28
N LEU A 23 -5.70 1.47 6.11
CA LEU A 23 -4.55 2.27 6.57
C LEU A 23 -4.33 2.20 8.09
N LEU A 24 -5.39 1.93 8.86
CA LEU A 24 -5.31 1.74 10.32
C LEU A 24 -4.89 0.33 10.74
N THR A 25 -4.82 -0.63 9.81
CA THR A 25 -4.45 -2.02 10.12
C THR A 25 -3.07 -2.10 10.79
N ALA A 26 -2.07 -1.41 10.25
CA ALA A 26 -0.72 -1.38 10.81
C ALA A 26 -0.69 -0.84 12.25
N TRP A 27 -1.38 0.28 12.50
CA TRP A 27 -1.47 0.88 13.83
C TRP A 27 -2.18 -0.03 14.83
N ARG A 28 -3.27 -0.69 14.41
CA ARG A 28 -4.00 -1.64 15.27
C ARG A 28 -3.13 -2.81 15.68
N GLN A 29 -2.36 -3.38 14.75
CA GLN A 29 -1.47 -4.50 15.05
C GLN A 29 -0.35 -4.11 16.03
N GLN A 30 0.25 -2.93 15.85
CA GLN A 30 1.28 -2.43 16.76
C GLN A 30 0.78 -2.32 18.21
N ARG A 31 -0.49 -1.94 18.41
CA ARG A 31 -1.09 -1.79 19.74
C ARG A 31 -1.15 -3.09 20.54
N PHE A 32 -1.13 -4.24 19.87
CA PHE A 32 -1.12 -5.56 20.52
C PHE A 32 0.30 -6.12 20.70
N GLY A 33 1.35 -5.33 20.46
CA GLY A 33 2.74 -5.69 20.76
C GLY A 33 3.36 -6.69 19.79
N PHE A 34 2.71 -6.98 18.66
CA PHE A 34 3.28 -7.85 17.63
C PHE A 34 4.23 -7.05 16.74
N PRO A 35 5.49 -7.49 16.55
CA PRO A 35 6.36 -6.92 15.53
C PRO A 35 5.77 -7.25 14.15
N SER A 36 5.08 -6.29 13.55
CA SER A 36 4.55 -6.41 12.21
C SER A 36 5.69 -6.34 11.20
N ILE A 37 5.91 -7.44 10.48
CA ILE A 37 6.80 -7.43 9.31
C ILE A 37 6.01 -6.77 8.18
N LEU A 38 6.52 -5.66 7.65
CA LEU A 38 5.99 -5.09 6.42
C LEU A 38 6.35 -6.03 5.27
N GLN A 39 5.33 -6.52 4.55
CA GLN A 39 5.50 -7.34 3.38
C GLN A 39 4.87 -6.66 2.17
N VAL A 40 5.59 -6.73 1.06
CA VAL A 40 5.17 -6.25 -0.25
C VAL A 40 5.12 -7.46 -1.16
N ASP A 41 3.98 -7.67 -1.83
CA ASP A 41 3.81 -8.75 -2.79
C ASP A 41 3.39 -8.16 -4.14
N CYS A 42 4.20 -8.39 -5.18
CA CYS A 42 3.89 -7.98 -6.54
C CYS A 42 3.47 -9.22 -7.33
N THR A 43 2.25 -9.21 -7.87
CA THR A 43 1.76 -10.35 -8.66
C THR A 43 1.64 -10.00 -10.14
N HIS A 44 2.40 -10.75 -10.96
CA HIS A 44 2.28 -10.72 -12.42
C HIS A 44 1.11 -11.59 -12.92
N ARG A 45 0.44 -12.34 -12.03
CA ARG A 45 -0.65 -13.22 -12.41
C ARG A 45 -1.96 -12.46 -12.68
N LEU A 46 -2.05 -11.23 -12.18
CA LEU A 46 -3.20 -10.33 -12.35
C LEU A 46 -2.81 -9.11 -13.18
N VAL A 47 -2.03 -9.31 -14.25
CA VAL A 47 -1.75 -8.23 -15.20
C VAL A 47 -2.98 -7.97 -16.05
N LEU A 48 -3.71 -6.91 -15.72
CA LEU A 48 -4.78 -6.38 -16.57
C LEU A 48 -4.20 -5.24 -17.39
N GLU A 49 -4.22 -5.39 -18.72
CA GLU A 49 -3.81 -4.30 -19.65
C GLU A 49 -2.40 -3.75 -19.38
N GLY A 50 -1.46 -4.62 -18.99
CA GLY A 50 -0.07 -4.22 -18.72
C GLY A 50 0.22 -3.69 -17.31
N HIS A 51 -0.79 -3.60 -16.44
CA HIS A 51 -0.63 -3.12 -15.07
C HIS A 51 -0.40 -4.27 -14.09
N MET A 52 0.62 -4.18 -13.27
CA MET A 52 0.84 -5.09 -12.16
C MET A 52 0.17 -4.58 -10.90
N CYS A 53 -0.25 -5.51 -10.06
CA CYS A 53 -0.80 -5.22 -8.74
C CYS A 53 0.26 -5.49 -7.67
N MET A 54 0.47 -4.50 -6.81
CA MET A 54 1.36 -4.57 -5.66
C MET A 54 0.53 -4.48 -4.38
N LEU A 55 0.61 -5.50 -3.53
CA LEU A 55 -0.08 -5.54 -2.25
C LEU A 55 0.88 -5.12 -1.14
N PHE A 56 0.46 -4.15 -0.33
CA PHE A 56 1.14 -3.80 0.91
C PHE A 56 0.35 -4.35 2.08
N GLY A 57 1.05 -5.04 2.96
CA GLY A 57 0.44 -5.55 4.17
C GLY A 57 1.46 -5.82 5.25
N THR A 58 0.93 -6.26 6.37
CA THR A 58 1.73 -6.70 7.50
C THR A 58 1.45 -8.15 7.80
N VAL A 59 2.48 -8.85 8.24
CA VAL A 59 2.38 -10.26 8.63
C VAL A 59 2.44 -10.38 10.15
N ASP A 60 1.52 -11.14 10.71
CA ASP A 60 1.51 -11.46 12.14
C ASP A 60 2.38 -12.69 12.47
N ALA A 61 2.51 -13.02 13.76
CA ALA A 61 3.31 -14.17 14.20
C ALA A 61 2.76 -15.53 13.69
N GLY A 62 1.48 -15.59 13.29
CA GLY A 62 0.85 -16.76 12.68
C GLY A 62 1.00 -16.80 11.16
N GLN A 63 1.79 -15.91 10.56
CA GLN A 63 1.98 -15.78 9.11
C GLN A 63 0.70 -15.36 8.36
N HIS A 64 -0.29 -14.76 9.02
CA HIS A 64 -1.42 -14.18 8.29
C HIS A 64 -1.04 -12.81 7.72
N PHE A 65 -1.33 -12.62 6.44
CA PHE A 65 -1.11 -11.36 5.74
C PHE A 65 -2.34 -10.45 5.88
N HIS A 66 -2.11 -9.24 6.40
CA HIS A 66 -3.15 -8.24 6.63
C HIS A 66 -2.91 -7.03 5.72
N ILE A 67 -3.84 -6.79 4.80
CA ILE A 67 -3.70 -5.75 3.78
C ILE A 67 -3.79 -4.35 4.41
N ILE A 68 -2.92 -3.47 3.94
CA ILE A 68 -2.88 -2.04 4.27
C ILE A 68 -3.20 -1.20 3.03
N ASP A 69 -2.70 -1.56 1.85
CA ASP A 69 -2.89 -0.79 0.60
C ASP A 69 -2.68 -1.65 -0.65
N ASN A 70 -3.27 -1.20 -1.76
CA ASN A 70 -3.08 -1.79 -3.07
C ASN A 70 -2.43 -0.73 -3.98
N GLY A 71 -1.35 -1.12 -4.64
CA GLY A 71 -0.72 -0.37 -5.71
C GLY A 71 -1.05 -0.97 -7.06
N LEU A 72 -1.26 -0.12 -8.05
CA LEU A 72 -1.13 -0.49 -9.46
C LEU A 72 0.14 0.17 -9.97
N CYS A 73 0.98 -0.59 -10.68
CA CYS A 73 2.16 -0.07 -11.36
C CYS A 73 2.18 -0.53 -12.81
N ASP A 74 2.63 0.35 -13.69
CA ASP A 74 2.86 0.05 -15.10
C ASP A 74 4.07 -0.86 -15.32
N LYS A 75 5.08 -0.75 -14.45
CA LYS A 75 6.32 -1.55 -14.46
C LYS A 75 6.79 -1.89 -13.06
N GLU A 76 7.44 -3.06 -12.93
CA GLU A 76 8.06 -3.50 -11.67
C GLU A 76 9.45 -2.89 -11.64
N ASP A 77 9.49 -1.59 -11.43
CA ASP A 77 10.73 -0.86 -11.27
C ASP A 77 10.80 -0.17 -9.91
N GLU A 78 12.03 0.17 -9.53
CA GLU A 78 12.31 0.80 -8.26
C GLU A 78 11.60 2.16 -8.11
N ALA A 79 11.35 2.87 -9.22
CA ALA A 79 10.71 4.18 -9.18
C ALA A 79 9.22 4.06 -8.85
N ALA A 80 8.50 3.15 -9.51
CA ALA A 80 7.09 2.86 -9.25
C ALA A 80 6.90 2.34 -7.82
N HIS A 81 7.76 1.42 -7.37
CA HIS A 81 7.70 0.89 -6.00
C HIS A 81 7.93 1.99 -4.96
N LYS A 82 8.94 2.85 -5.17
CA LYS A 82 9.21 3.99 -4.28
C LYS A 82 8.06 4.99 -4.27
N HIS A 83 7.43 5.25 -5.41
CA HIS A 83 6.29 6.17 -5.50
C HIS A 83 5.13 5.66 -4.67
N ILE A 84 4.70 4.42 -4.90
CA ILE A 84 3.58 3.80 -4.18
C ILE A 84 3.90 3.70 -2.69
N PHE A 85 5.10 3.26 -2.31
CA PHE A 85 5.50 3.18 -0.91
C PHE A 85 5.47 4.54 -0.20
N ARG A 86 5.96 5.60 -0.84
CA ARG A 86 5.91 6.97 -0.28
C ARG A 86 4.48 7.49 -0.14
N ALA A 87 3.65 7.23 -1.14
CA ALA A 87 2.23 7.58 -1.11
C ALA A 87 1.52 6.88 0.06
N LEU A 88 1.77 5.58 0.23
CA LEU A 88 1.25 4.78 1.33
C LEU A 88 1.71 5.32 2.69
N LYS A 89 3.02 5.47 2.88
CA LYS A 89 3.60 5.95 4.15
C LYS A 89 2.98 7.27 4.57
N THR A 90 2.88 8.23 3.64
CA THR A 90 2.32 9.55 3.90
C THR A 90 0.87 9.46 4.39
N GLU A 91 0.06 8.60 3.77
CA GLU A 91 -1.34 8.43 4.19
C GLU A 91 -1.50 7.69 5.50
N VAL A 92 -0.70 6.65 5.76
CA VAL A 92 -0.71 5.96 7.05
C VAL A 92 -0.39 6.95 8.16
N GLU A 93 0.67 7.75 8.00
CA GLU A 93 1.05 8.77 8.99
C GLU A 93 -0.05 9.81 9.20
N ARG A 94 -0.72 10.25 8.13
CA ARG A 94 -1.84 11.19 8.20
C ARG A 94 -3.04 10.58 8.95
N VAL A 95 -3.50 9.41 8.52
CA VAL A 95 -4.69 8.74 9.08
C VAL A 95 -4.48 8.32 10.52
N VAL A 96 -3.29 7.84 10.88
CA VAL A 96 -2.95 7.48 12.26
C VAL A 96 -2.96 8.70 13.17
N ARG A 97 -2.38 9.83 12.72
CA ARG A 97 -2.39 11.09 13.48
C ARG A 97 -3.82 11.57 13.73
N GLU A 98 -4.63 11.65 12.68
CA GLU A 98 -6.05 12.01 12.79
C GLU A 98 -6.81 11.05 13.72
N HIS A 99 -6.47 9.76 13.70
CA HIS A 99 -7.14 8.79 14.58
C HIS A 99 -6.78 8.98 16.05
N ILE A 100 -5.53 9.31 16.36
CA ILE A 100 -5.06 9.58 17.72
C ILE A 100 -5.66 10.88 18.26
N GLU A 101 -5.74 11.93 17.44
CA GLU A 101 -6.31 13.23 17.84
C GLU A 101 -7.82 13.17 18.14
N ASN A 102 -8.54 12.22 17.54
CA ASN A 102 -9.97 12.03 17.72
C ASN A 102 -10.33 10.98 18.80
N GLN A 103 -9.35 10.50 19.58
CA GLN A 103 -9.54 9.59 20.73
C GLN A 103 -9.44 10.33 22.05
#